data_AF-A0A507EBQ1-F1
#
_entry.id   AF-A0A507EBQ1-F1
#
_cell.length_a   1.000
_cell.length_b   1.000
_cell.length_c   1.000
_cell.angle_alpha   90.00
_cell.angle_beta   90.00
_cell.angle_gamma   90.00
#
_symmetry.space_group_name_H-M   'P 1'
#
loop_
_entity.id
_entity.type
_entity.pdbx_description
1 polymer ?
#
loop_
_entity_poly.entity_id
_entity_poly.type
_entity_poly.pdbx_seq_one_letter_code
_entity_poly.pdbx_strand_id
1 'polypeptide(L)'
;MKRSSANIPVVVIARDDTSNTLFLTSMAAGSLEYSEIQRRCILALLTSFSQASVANPDRLIYAMAGKMFYPWSPVPFGGTRTNPGFARYEGRTPAALLKFIVSESLEVYQKYEYREALQFLVSAANQVLALQESGAKDEMDELMLKGMKKSGSIEWFGAAVIPRALRERRNTLADAHGVVFTPQGRQMG
;
A
#
# COMPACT_ATOMS: atom_id res chain seq x y z
N MET A 1 21.60 -2.77 23.39
CA MET A 1 21.20 -1.50 24.01
C MET A 1 19.73 -1.26 23.68
N LYS A 2 18.79 -1.60 24.59
CA LYS A 2 17.35 -1.37 24.38
C LYS A 2 17.09 0.12 24.59
N ARG A 3 16.83 0.89 23.53
CA ARG A 3 16.33 2.27 23.68
C ARG A 3 14.96 2.18 24.38
N SER A 4 14.79 2.92 25.47
CA SER A 4 13.50 3.07 26.11
C SER A 4 12.56 3.77 25.13
N SER A 5 11.45 3.13 24.78
CA SER A 5 10.40 3.68 23.91
C SER A 5 9.73 4.94 24.48
N ALA A 6 10.03 5.30 25.74
CA ALA A 6 9.40 6.39 26.48
C ALA A 6 9.64 7.80 25.90
N ASN A 7 10.65 7.98 25.02
CA ASN A 7 11.01 9.30 24.48
C ASN A 7 10.77 9.46 22.98
N ILE A 8 10.27 8.45 22.29
CA ILE A 8 10.04 8.52 20.83
C ILE A 8 8.68 9.18 20.60
N PRO A 9 8.59 10.30 19.85
CA PRO A 9 7.31 10.92 19.52
C PRO A 9 6.38 9.93 18.84
N VAL A 10 5.09 10.03 19.10
CA VAL A 10 4.09 9.24 18.38
C VAL A 10 3.92 9.85 17.00
N VAL A 11 4.00 9.04 15.95
CA VAL A 11 3.71 9.46 14.57
C VAL A 11 2.48 8.71 14.07
N VAL A 12 1.50 9.47 13.58
CA VAL A 12 0.28 8.91 12.97
C VAL A 12 0.09 9.47 11.57
N ILE A 13 -0.52 8.67 10.71
CA ILE A 13 -1.03 9.12 9.41
C ILE A 13 -2.34 9.85 9.67
N ALA A 14 -2.42 11.09 9.23
CA ALA A 14 -3.60 11.93 9.26
C ALA A 14 -4.08 12.20 7.83
N ARG A 15 -5.32 12.64 7.73
CA ARG A 15 -5.98 13.00 6.47
C ARG A 15 -6.31 14.49 6.50
N ASP A 16 -6.12 15.14 5.36
CA ASP A 16 -6.70 16.46 5.10
C ASP A 16 -8.07 16.25 4.44
N ASP A 17 -9.13 16.70 5.12
CA ASP A 17 -10.51 16.52 4.65
C ASP A 17 -10.83 17.35 3.40
N THR A 18 -10.06 18.42 3.13
CA THR A 18 -10.28 19.30 1.98
C THR A 18 -9.68 18.70 0.71
N SER A 19 -8.44 18.26 0.79
CA SER A 19 -7.69 17.72 -0.36
C SER A 19 -7.80 16.21 -0.49
N ASN A 20 -8.38 15.52 0.50
CA ASN A 20 -8.35 14.06 0.65
C ASN A 20 -6.95 13.45 0.68
N THR A 21 -5.91 14.26 0.91
CA THR A 21 -4.52 13.79 0.96
C THR A 21 -4.15 13.32 2.35
N LEU A 22 -3.13 12.46 2.41
CA LEU A 22 -2.58 11.92 3.65
C LEU A 22 -1.28 12.62 4.00
N PHE A 23 -1.03 12.82 5.28
CA PHE A 23 0.22 13.38 5.80
C PHE A 23 0.60 12.76 7.14
N LEU A 24 1.83 12.96 7.58
CA LEU A 24 2.27 12.52 8.91
C LEU A 24 2.12 13.66 9.91
N THR A 25 1.55 13.35 11.07
CA THR A 25 1.55 14.24 12.23
C THR A 25 2.29 13.59 13.40
N SER A 26 2.88 14.41 14.25
CA SER A 26 3.62 13.98 15.44
C SER A 26 2.91 14.44 16.69
N MET A 27 2.89 13.56 17.71
CA MET A 27 2.34 13.82 19.03
C MET A 27 3.41 13.50 20.08
N ALA A 28 3.20 13.97 21.32
CA ALA A 28 4.10 13.67 22.42
C ALA A 28 4.27 12.16 22.62
N ALA A 29 5.45 11.73 23.06
CA ALA A 29 5.70 10.34 23.43
C ALA A 29 4.72 9.90 24.52
N GLY A 30 4.24 8.65 24.44
CA GLY A 30 3.25 8.11 25.39
C GLY A 30 1.83 8.71 25.28
N SER A 31 1.56 9.58 24.31
CA SER A 31 0.22 10.15 24.12
C SER A 31 -0.83 9.15 23.62
N LEU A 32 -0.39 8.05 22.99
CA LEU A 32 -1.26 7.00 22.46
C LEU A 32 -0.60 5.62 22.62
N GLU A 33 -1.43 4.61 22.86
CA GLU A 33 -1.05 3.20 22.83
C GLU A 33 -0.77 2.72 21.40
N TYR A 34 0.09 1.71 21.24
CA TYR A 34 0.47 1.16 19.92
C TYR A 34 -0.75 0.77 19.07
N SER A 35 -1.72 0.08 19.68
CA SER A 35 -2.93 -0.39 19.00
C SER A 35 -3.79 0.77 18.48
N GLU A 36 -3.83 1.87 19.23
CA GLU A 36 -4.55 3.08 18.87
C GLU A 36 -3.85 3.85 17.74
N ILE A 37 -2.51 3.94 17.78
CA ILE A 37 -1.69 4.49 16.70
C ILE A 37 -1.96 3.74 15.40
N GLN A 38 -1.87 2.40 15.45
CA GLN A 38 -2.13 1.55 14.30
C GLN A 38 -3.56 1.73 13.76
N ARG A 39 -4.56 1.74 14.65
CA ARG A 39 -5.96 1.92 14.27
C ARG A 39 -6.18 3.25 13.55
N ARG A 40 -5.62 4.36 14.06
CA ARG A 40 -5.74 5.69 13.43
C ARG A 40 -5.13 5.72 12.04
N CYS A 41 -3.92 5.16 11.87
CA CYS A 41 -3.25 5.11 10.58
C CYS A 41 -4.07 4.31 9.54
N ILE A 42 -4.59 3.14 9.93
CA ILE A 42 -5.42 2.30 9.06
C ILE A 42 -6.71 3.03 8.67
N LEU A 43 -7.38 3.67 9.64
CA LEU A 43 -8.63 4.40 9.38
C LEU A 43 -8.42 5.61 8.47
N ALA A 44 -7.33 6.36 8.63
CA ALA A 44 -7.00 7.47 7.72
C ALA A 44 -6.87 6.99 6.27
N LEU A 45 -6.09 5.91 6.05
CA LEU A 45 -5.92 5.30 4.74
C LEU A 45 -7.25 4.80 4.15
N LEU A 46 -8.01 4.01 4.90
CA LEU A 46 -9.30 3.46 4.44
C LEU A 46 -10.33 4.55 4.13
N THR A 47 -10.38 5.59 4.95
CA THR A 47 -11.30 6.72 4.75
C THR A 47 -10.95 7.47 3.47
N SER A 48 -9.66 7.80 3.26
CA SER A 48 -9.22 8.46 2.02
C SER A 48 -9.48 7.60 0.78
N PHE A 49 -9.21 6.29 0.86
CA PHE A 49 -9.43 5.36 -0.25
C PHE A 49 -10.91 5.21 -0.59
N SER A 50 -11.77 5.14 0.42
CA SER A 50 -13.23 5.02 0.23
C SER A 50 -13.84 6.28 -0.39
N GLN A 51 -13.25 7.46 -0.15
CA GLN A 51 -13.74 8.72 -0.72
C GLN A 51 -13.22 8.97 -2.14
N ALA A 52 -12.01 8.51 -2.46
CA ALA A 52 -11.41 8.73 -3.78
C ALA A 52 -11.96 7.82 -4.89
N SER A 53 -12.53 6.67 -4.53
CA SER A 53 -12.95 5.68 -5.53
C SER A 53 -14.44 5.40 -5.46
N VAL A 54 -15.09 5.48 -6.62
CA VAL A 54 -16.41 4.86 -6.85
C VAL A 54 -16.27 3.32 -6.91
N ALA A 55 -15.05 2.80 -7.03
CA ALA A 55 -14.73 1.37 -7.01
C ALA A 55 -14.38 0.87 -5.60
N ASN A 56 -14.12 -0.43 -5.47
CA ASN A 56 -13.76 -1.06 -4.20
C ASN A 56 -12.42 -0.49 -3.67
N PRO A 57 -12.35 0.03 -2.42
CA PRO A 57 -11.11 0.55 -1.82
C PRO A 57 -9.96 -0.47 -1.77
N ASP A 58 -10.25 -1.77 -1.82
CA ASP A 58 -9.25 -2.84 -1.93
C ASP A 58 -8.33 -2.66 -3.14
N ARG A 59 -8.83 -2.07 -4.22
CA ARG A 59 -8.05 -1.73 -5.42
C ARG A 59 -6.88 -0.81 -5.09
N LEU A 60 -7.13 0.21 -4.27
CA LEU A 60 -6.12 1.19 -3.87
C LEU A 60 -5.12 0.57 -2.89
N ILE A 61 -5.54 -0.37 -2.04
CA ILE A 61 -4.64 -1.13 -1.16
C ILE A 61 -3.65 -1.95 -2.00
N TYR A 62 -4.15 -2.70 -2.98
CA TYR A 62 -3.28 -3.48 -3.86
C TYR A 62 -2.38 -2.58 -4.72
N ALA A 63 -2.90 -1.50 -5.30
CA ALA A 63 -2.07 -0.58 -6.08
C ALA A 63 -0.96 0.06 -5.24
N MET A 64 -1.26 0.44 -4.00
CA MET A 64 -0.29 0.96 -3.04
C MET A 64 0.80 -0.08 -2.75
N ALA A 65 0.42 -1.34 -2.47
CA ALA A 65 1.39 -2.43 -2.32
C ALA A 65 2.23 -2.63 -3.60
N GLY A 66 1.61 -2.51 -4.78
CA GLY A 66 2.27 -2.55 -6.07
C GLY A 66 3.38 -1.51 -6.21
N LYS A 67 3.20 -0.29 -5.66
CA LYS A 67 4.22 0.77 -5.60
C LYS A 67 5.26 0.52 -4.51
N MET A 68 4.85 0.00 -3.36
CA MET A 68 5.71 -0.06 -2.18
C MET A 68 6.71 -1.21 -2.21
N PHE A 69 6.33 -2.40 -2.68
CA PHE A 69 7.16 -3.59 -2.50
C PHE A 69 8.10 -3.82 -3.68
N TYR A 70 9.18 -3.05 -3.78
CA TYR A 70 10.24 -3.26 -4.77
C TYR A 70 11.57 -3.53 -4.08
N PRO A 71 12.52 -4.20 -4.76
CA PRO A 71 13.82 -4.53 -4.16
C PRO A 71 14.58 -3.32 -3.61
N TRP A 72 14.41 -2.16 -4.23
CA TRP A 72 15.04 -0.88 -3.86
C TRP A 72 14.18 0.00 -2.96
N SER A 73 13.02 -0.48 -2.52
CA SER A 73 12.20 0.25 -1.56
C SER A 73 12.88 0.32 -0.19
N PRO A 74 12.56 1.33 0.64
CA PRO A 74 13.08 1.40 1.99
C PRO A 74 12.64 0.18 2.82
N VAL A 75 13.43 -0.18 3.82
CA VAL A 75 13.02 -1.15 4.85
C VAL A 75 11.73 -0.65 5.49
N PRO A 76 10.70 -1.49 5.68
CA PRO A 76 10.70 -2.96 5.55
C PRO A 76 10.23 -3.48 4.19
N PHE A 77 9.92 -2.62 3.23
CA PHE A 77 9.30 -2.98 1.95
C PHE A 77 10.28 -3.44 0.87
N GLY A 78 11.55 -3.06 1.04
CA GLY A 78 12.69 -3.54 0.25
C GLY A 78 13.01 -5.02 0.45
N GLY A 79 13.95 -5.54 -0.32
CA GLY A 79 14.44 -6.90 -0.12
C GLY A 79 14.97 -7.57 -1.39
N THR A 80 14.87 -8.89 -1.44
CA THR A 80 15.31 -9.65 -2.61
C THR A 80 14.38 -9.38 -3.80
N ARG A 81 14.90 -9.62 -5.01
CA ARG A 81 14.09 -9.50 -6.25
C ARG A 81 12.89 -10.44 -6.28
N THR A 82 12.98 -11.57 -5.60
CA THR A 82 11.96 -12.62 -5.59
C THR A 82 10.94 -12.45 -4.47
N ASN A 83 11.28 -11.73 -3.39
CA ASN A 83 10.37 -11.53 -2.27
C ASN A 83 10.62 -10.16 -1.57
N PRO A 84 10.34 -9.03 -2.24
CA PRO A 84 10.54 -7.71 -1.64
C PRO A 84 9.52 -7.47 -0.52
N GLY A 85 10.00 -7.21 0.70
CA GLY A 85 9.23 -6.81 1.88
C GLY A 85 8.09 -7.73 2.36
N PHE A 86 7.79 -8.81 1.65
CA PHE A 86 6.74 -9.78 1.97
C PHE A 86 7.24 -11.02 2.71
N ALA A 87 8.50 -11.04 3.12
CA ALA A 87 9.10 -12.19 3.81
C ALA A 87 8.34 -12.64 5.08
N ARG A 88 7.55 -11.74 5.69
CA ARG A 88 6.75 -12.00 6.91
C ARG A 88 5.23 -11.92 6.70
N TYR A 89 4.79 -11.67 5.47
CA TYR A 89 3.37 -11.50 5.19
C TYR A 89 2.72 -12.84 4.86
N GLU A 90 1.76 -13.25 5.67
CA GLU A 90 1.00 -14.49 5.50
C GLU A 90 -0.50 -14.24 5.26
N GLY A 91 -0.91 -12.98 5.18
CA GLY A 91 -2.29 -12.59 4.98
C GLY A 91 -2.81 -12.96 3.59
N ARG A 92 -4.13 -13.15 3.48
CA ARG A 92 -4.82 -13.46 2.22
C ARG A 92 -5.87 -12.43 1.82
N THR A 93 -5.97 -11.34 2.57
CA THR A 93 -7.00 -10.32 2.38
C THR A 93 -6.38 -8.93 2.24
N PRO A 94 -7.02 -8.01 1.48
CA PRO A 94 -6.59 -6.62 1.39
C PRO A 94 -6.49 -5.95 2.76
N ALA A 95 -7.45 -6.22 3.66
CA ALA A 95 -7.42 -5.69 5.02
C ALA A 95 -6.19 -6.18 5.81
N ALA A 96 -5.83 -7.47 5.68
CA ALA A 96 -4.62 -8.01 6.30
C ALA A 96 -3.35 -7.39 5.69
N LEU A 97 -3.35 -7.15 4.37
CA LEU A 97 -2.25 -6.49 3.67
C LEU A 97 -2.03 -5.06 4.18
N LEU A 98 -3.09 -4.28 4.28
CA LEU A 98 -3.03 -2.92 4.80
C LEU A 98 -2.54 -2.91 6.26
N LYS A 99 -3.06 -3.81 7.09
CA LYS A 99 -2.64 -3.95 8.49
C LYS A 99 -1.15 -4.26 8.59
N PHE A 100 -0.66 -5.20 7.77
CA PHE A 100 0.76 -5.56 7.71
C PHE A 100 1.64 -4.37 7.33
N ILE A 101 1.30 -3.67 6.25
CA ILE A 101 2.06 -2.50 5.77
C ILE A 101 2.18 -1.43 6.86
N VAL A 102 1.07 -1.10 7.53
CA VAL A 102 1.06 -0.11 8.61
C VAL A 102 1.85 -0.61 9.83
N SER A 103 1.67 -1.87 10.24
CA SER A 103 2.41 -2.47 11.36
C SER A 103 3.92 -2.41 11.15
N GLU A 104 4.40 -2.85 9.99
CA GLU A 104 5.82 -2.91 9.70
C GLU A 104 6.43 -1.49 9.60
N SER A 105 5.73 -0.53 9.00
CA SER A 105 6.15 0.89 9.03
C SER A 105 6.29 1.43 10.46
N LEU A 106 5.31 1.15 11.33
CA LEU A 106 5.33 1.63 12.71
C LEU A 106 6.38 0.91 13.55
N GLU A 107 6.60 -0.39 13.33
CA GLU A 107 7.65 -1.16 14.01
C GLU A 107 9.03 -0.59 13.67
N VAL A 108 9.31 -0.36 12.38
CA VAL A 108 10.57 0.24 11.94
C VAL A 108 10.77 1.61 12.56
N TYR A 109 9.72 2.44 12.57
CA TYR A 109 9.79 3.76 13.21
C TYR A 109 10.08 3.66 14.72
N GLN A 110 9.40 2.78 15.46
CA GLN A 110 9.61 2.65 16.89
C GLN A 110 10.96 2.06 17.26
N LYS A 111 11.46 1.14 16.44
CA LYS A 111 12.72 0.44 16.71
C LYS A 111 13.94 1.27 16.35
N TYR A 112 13.85 2.06 15.29
CA TYR A 112 15.00 2.76 14.69
C TYR A 112 14.85 4.27 14.62
N GLU A 113 13.70 4.83 15.04
CA GLU A 113 13.32 6.24 14.87
C GLU A 113 13.33 6.70 13.39
N TYR A 114 13.22 5.73 12.48
CA TYR A 114 13.33 5.89 11.04
C TYR A 114 11.95 6.18 10.45
N ARG A 115 11.74 7.40 9.94
CA ARG A 115 10.43 7.89 9.47
C ARG A 115 10.16 7.55 8.00
N GLU A 116 11.19 7.15 7.28
CA GLU A 116 11.18 7.01 5.83
C GLU A 116 10.22 5.91 5.38
N ALA A 117 10.04 4.85 6.18
CA ALA A 117 9.02 3.83 5.91
C ALA A 117 7.60 4.40 5.97
N LEU A 118 7.30 5.27 6.94
CA LEU A 118 6.00 5.94 7.08
C LEU A 118 5.81 7.02 6.00
N GLN A 119 6.85 7.78 5.69
CA GLN A 119 6.82 8.77 4.61
C GLN A 119 6.61 8.11 3.25
N PHE A 120 7.28 6.99 3.01
CA PHE A 120 7.12 6.22 1.78
C PHE A 120 5.71 5.62 1.66
N LEU A 121 5.13 5.11 2.76
CA LEU A 121 3.73 4.68 2.81
C LEU A 121 2.77 5.82 2.44
N VAL A 122 2.90 6.98 3.10
CA VAL A 122 2.05 8.15 2.81
C VAL A 122 2.21 8.63 1.37
N SER A 123 3.44 8.71 0.88
CA SER A 123 3.73 9.11 -0.51
C SER A 123 3.11 8.13 -1.51
N ALA A 124 3.27 6.82 -1.29
CA ALA A 124 2.68 5.79 -2.16
C ALA A 124 1.15 5.86 -2.16
N ALA A 125 0.52 6.06 -0.99
CA ALA A 125 -0.92 6.20 -0.87
C ALA A 125 -1.43 7.44 -1.62
N ASN A 126 -0.78 8.60 -1.44
CA ASN A 126 -1.14 9.84 -2.15
C ASN A 126 -0.96 9.73 -3.67
N GLN A 127 0.09 9.06 -4.14
CA GLN A 127 0.27 8.82 -5.57
C GLN A 127 -0.84 7.94 -6.16
N VAL A 128 -1.27 6.92 -5.42
CA VAL A 128 -2.38 6.05 -5.83
C VAL A 128 -3.72 6.82 -5.82
N LEU A 129 -3.94 7.69 -4.83
CA LEU A 129 -5.08 8.61 -4.82
C LEU A 129 -5.08 9.51 -6.07
N ALA A 130 -3.94 10.11 -6.41
CA ALA A 130 -3.80 10.98 -7.59
C ALA A 130 -4.03 10.23 -8.90
N LEU A 131 -3.55 8.99 -9.03
CA LEU A 131 -3.81 8.15 -10.20
C LEU A 131 -5.30 7.78 -10.34
N GLN A 132 -5.97 7.54 -9.22
CA GLN A 132 -7.41 7.26 -9.21
C GLN A 132 -8.22 8.49 -9.63
N GLU A 133 -7.83 9.67 -9.15
CA GLU A 133 -8.48 10.94 -9.47
C GLU A 133 -8.28 11.35 -10.94
N SER A 134 -7.06 11.16 -11.47
CA SER A 134 -6.73 11.46 -12.88
C SER A 134 -7.32 10.47 -13.89
N GLY A 135 -7.91 9.35 -13.42
CA GLY A 135 -8.46 8.31 -14.29
C GLY A 135 -7.38 7.49 -15.03
N ALA A 136 -6.16 7.42 -14.51
CA ALA A 136 -5.04 6.66 -15.07
C ALA A 136 -5.24 5.14 -14.89
N LYS A 137 -6.25 4.59 -15.59
CA LYS A 137 -6.73 3.21 -15.42
C LYS A 137 -5.64 2.17 -15.65
N ASP A 138 -4.91 2.24 -16.75
CA ASP A 138 -3.95 1.20 -17.13
C ASP A 138 -2.80 1.13 -16.12
N GLU A 139 -2.29 2.28 -15.68
CA GLU A 139 -1.27 2.35 -14.64
C GLU A 139 -1.80 1.82 -13.29
N MET A 140 -3.04 2.16 -12.94
CA MET A 140 -3.70 1.64 -11.74
C MET A 140 -3.90 0.12 -11.80
N ASP A 141 -4.35 -0.41 -12.93
CA ASP A 141 -4.54 -1.85 -13.17
C ASP A 141 -3.21 -2.60 -13.08
N GLU A 142 -2.14 -2.06 -13.68
CA GLU A 142 -0.80 -2.60 -13.58
C GLU A 142 -0.30 -2.62 -12.13
N LEU A 143 -0.41 -1.51 -11.41
CA LEU A 143 0.02 -1.43 -10.00
C LEU A 143 -0.76 -2.39 -9.12
N MET A 144 -2.08 -2.45 -9.30
CA MET A 144 -2.94 -3.37 -8.55
C MET A 144 -2.54 -4.83 -8.81
N LEU A 145 -2.37 -5.24 -10.08
CA LEU A 145 -1.94 -6.59 -10.42
C LEU A 145 -0.57 -6.93 -9.82
N LYS A 146 0.38 -5.99 -9.86
CA LYS A 146 1.68 -6.16 -9.19
C LYS A 146 1.52 -6.36 -7.68
N GLY A 147 0.68 -5.57 -7.02
CA GLY A 147 0.42 -5.73 -5.59
C GLY A 147 -0.25 -7.06 -5.25
N MET A 148 -1.22 -7.50 -6.06
CA MET A 148 -1.88 -8.79 -5.89
C MET A 148 -0.89 -9.96 -6.06
N LYS A 149 -0.01 -9.91 -7.07
CA LYS A 149 1.05 -10.93 -7.26
C LYS A 149 2.00 -10.98 -6.08
N LYS A 150 2.49 -9.81 -5.65
CA LYS A 150 3.49 -9.73 -4.58
C LYS A 150 2.95 -10.10 -3.21
N SER A 151 1.68 -9.82 -2.95
CA SER A 151 0.99 -10.26 -1.73
C SER A 151 0.54 -11.72 -1.78
N GLY A 152 0.79 -12.46 -2.87
CA GLY A 152 0.34 -13.85 -3.03
C GLY A 152 -1.17 -14.00 -3.20
N SER A 153 -1.90 -12.92 -3.49
CA SER A 153 -3.35 -12.96 -3.75
C SER A 153 -3.69 -13.60 -5.09
N ILE A 154 -2.74 -13.61 -6.04
CA ILE A 154 -2.81 -14.30 -7.33
C ILE A 154 -1.46 -14.93 -7.66
N GLU A 155 -1.45 -15.84 -8.63
CA GLU A 155 -0.23 -16.49 -9.10
C GLU A 155 0.78 -15.48 -9.68
N TRP A 156 2.05 -15.72 -9.38
CA TRP A 156 3.15 -14.86 -9.81
C TRP A 156 3.38 -14.93 -11.33
N PHE A 157 3.33 -16.14 -11.88
CA PHE A 157 3.53 -16.44 -13.30
C PHE A 157 2.19 -16.61 -14.02
N GLY A 158 2.16 -16.26 -15.31
CA GLY A 158 0.97 -16.39 -16.15
C GLY A 158 0.13 -15.12 -16.28
N ALA A 159 -0.87 -15.21 -17.16
CA ALA A 159 -1.85 -14.17 -17.38
C ALA A 159 -2.77 -14.07 -16.15
N ALA A 160 -2.98 -12.85 -15.67
CA ALA A 160 -3.85 -12.58 -14.54
C ALA A 160 -5.01 -11.69 -14.97
N VAL A 161 -6.21 -12.06 -14.56
CA VAL A 161 -7.42 -11.27 -14.82
C VAL A 161 -7.83 -10.56 -13.54
N ILE A 162 -8.13 -9.27 -13.66
CA ILE A 162 -8.66 -8.48 -12.55
C ILE A 162 -10.04 -9.04 -12.15
N PRO A 163 -10.22 -9.48 -10.89
CA PRO A 163 -11.51 -9.96 -10.40
C PRO A 163 -12.60 -8.90 -10.58
N ARG A 164 -13.82 -9.32 -10.91
CA ARG A 164 -14.94 -8.41 -11.21
C ARG A 164 -15.20 -7.39 -10.09
N ALA A 165 -15.05 -7.82 -8.83
CA ALA A 165 -15.23 -6.96 -7.65
C ALA A 165 -14.18 -5.84 -7.53
N LEU A 166 -13.05 -5.94 -8.22
CA LEU A 166 -11.94 -4.97 -8.21
C LEU A 166 -11.86 -4.16 -9.51
N ARG A 167 -12.73 -4.43 -10.48
CA ARG A 167 -12.81 -3.63 -11.71
C ARG A 167 -13.44 -2.29 -11.41
N GLU A 168 -12.93 -1.24 -12.05
CA GLU A 168 -13.54 0.08 -12.00
C GLU A 168 -14.98 0.00 -12.56
N ARG A 169 -15.98 0.49 -11.80
CA ARG A 169 -17.41 0.40 -12.18
C ARG A 169 -17.75 1.10 -13.50
N ARG A 170 -16.94 2.06 -13.96
CA ARG A 170 -17.09 2.64 -15.31
C ARG A 170 -16.99 1.59 -16.43
N ASN A 171 -16.33 0.46 -16.18
CA ASN A 171 -16.12 -0.61 -17.13
C ASN A 171 -17.08 -1.81 -16.97
N THR A 172 -18.09 -1.77 -16.10
CA THR A 172 -19.04 -2.91 -16.00
C THR A 172 -19.96 -3.07 -17.21
N LEU A 173 -19.94 -2.13 -18.15
CA LEU A 173 -20.71 -2.16 -19.40
C LEU A 173 -19.87 -2.53 -20.64
N ALA A 174 -18.54 -2.62 -20.54
CA ALA A 174 -17.67 -2.96 -21.66
C ALA A 174 -17.25 -4.44 -21.55
N ASP A 175 -17.39 -5.17 -22.65
CA ASP A 175 -17.08 -6.60 -22.77
C ASP A 175 -15.69 -6.95 -22.21
N ALA A 176 -15.63 -8.14 -21.61
CA ALA A 176 -14.49 -8.64 -20.86
C ALA A 176 -13.26 -8.91 -21.74
N HIS A 177 -12.50 -7.87 -22.07
CA HIS A 177 -11.15 -8.03 -22.61
C HIS A 177 -10.16 -8.15 -21.45
N GLY A 178 -9.64 -9.36 -21.24
CA GLY A 178 -8.56 -9.62 -20.30
C GLY A 178 -7.31 -8.83 -20.69
N VAL A 179 -6.66 -8.19 -19.71
CA VAL A 179 -5.37 -7.55 -19.92
C VAL A 179 -4.29 -8.64 -19.87
N VAL A 180 -3.66 -8.94 -21.01
CA VAL A 180 -2.55 -9.88 -21.08
C VAL A 180 -1.27 -9.12 -20.78
N PHE A 181 -0.72 -9.32 -19.57
CA PHE A 181 0.61 -8.83 -19.23
C PHE A 181 1.66 -9.80 -19.78
N THR A 182 2.34 -9.42 -20.85
CA THR A 182 3.53 -10.13 -21.36
C THR A 182 4.76 -9.45 -20.78
N PRO A 183 5.54 -10.09 -19.88
CA PRO A 183 6.79 -9.52 -19.43
C PRO A 183 7.74 -9.42 -20.63
N GLN A 184 8.23 -8.22 -20.95
CA GLN A 184 9.31 -8.10 -21.93
C GLN A 184 10.56 -8.76 -21.36
N GLY A 185 10.84 -9.98 -21.84
CA GLY A 185 12.12 -10.64 -21.63
C GLY A 185 13.21 -9.74 -22.21
N ARG A 186 14.16 -9.39 -21.36
CA ARG A 186 15.41 -8.71 -21.72
C ARG A 186 16.07 -9.54 -22.83
N GLN A 187 16.08 -9.04 -24.07
CA GLN A 187 16.98 -9.59 -25.09
C GLN A 187 18.40 -9.40 -24.57
N MET A 188 19.07 -10.50 -24.24
CA MET A 188 20.52 -10.49 -24.14
C MET A 188 21.04 -10.44 -25.58
N GLY A 189 21.52 -9.26 -25.97
CA GLY A 189 22.52 -9.10 -27.01
C GLY A 189 23.90 -9.05 -26.40
#